data_AF-A0A9D2I380-F1
#
_entry.id   AF-A0A9D2I380-F1
#
_cell.length_a   1.000
_cell.length_b   1.000
_cell.length_c   1.000
_cell.angle_alpha   90.00
_cell.angle_beta   90.00
_cell.angle_gamma   90.00
#
_symmetry.space_group_name_H-M   'P 1'
#
loop_
_entity.id
_entity.type
_entity.pdbx_description
1 polymer ?
#
loop_
_entity_poly.entity_id
_entity_poly.type
_entity_poly.pdbx_seq_one_letter_code
_entity_poly.pdbx_strand_id
1 'polypeptide(L)' 'MSVNNGLGDLQNFLFGQLERLDNPDLSPEELKQEINRSEAMAKIAGKAIENAQTVIKAKRLYNSSEDYVPESERPKMLEG' A
#
# COMPACT_ATOMS: atom_id res chain seq x y z
N MET A 1 -4.42 18.44 8.84
CA MET A 1 -3.44 17.34 8.70
C MET A 1 -3.76 16.67 7.38
N SER A 2 -2.88 16.77 6.39
CA SER A 2 -3.11 16.12 5.10
C SER A 2 -3.04 14.61 5.31
N VAL A 3 -4.13 13.93 4.97
CA VAL A 3 -4.22 12.47 5.07
C VAL A 3 -3.43 11.92 3.89
N ASN A 4 -2.21 11.47 4.19
CA ASN A 4 -1.21 11.02 3.24
C ASN A 4 -1.49 9.57 2.83
N ASN A 5 -2.09 9.41 1.65
CA ASN A 5 -2.66 8.14 1.16
C ASN A 5 -1.91 7.57 -0.06
N GLY A 6 -0.73 8.11 -0.38
CA GLY A 6 0.02 7.73 -1.56
C GLY A 6 0.92 6.51 -1.35
N LEU A 7 1.34 5.87 -2.45
CA LEU A 7 2.34 4.80 -2.41
C LEU A 7 3.70 5.28 -1.88
N GLY A 8 4.06 6.55 -2.10
CA GLY A 8 5.28 7.15 -1.54
C GLY A 8 5.25 7.24 -0.02
N ASP A 9 4.10 7.57 0.56
CA ASP A 9 3.94 7.60 2.03
C ASP A 9 4.01 6.19 2.61
N LEU A 10 3.36 5.22 1.95
CA LEU A 10 3.46 3.81 2.34
C LEU A 10 4.91 3.34 2.37
N GLN A 11 5.70 3.70 1.36
CA GLN A 11 7.12 3.37 1.31
C GLN A 11 7.90 4.03 2.45
N ASN A 12 7.63 5.29 2.77
CA ASN A 12 8.25 5.98 3.90
C ASN A 12 7.92 5.31 5.25
N PHE A 13 6.67 4.88 5.46
CA PHE A 13 6.28 4.15 6.66
C PHE A 13 7.01 2.81 6.79
N LEU A 14 7.16 2.08 5.68
CA LEU A 14 7.89 0.80 5.69
C LEU A 14 9.37 0.99 5.98
N PHE A 15 10.02 2.00 5.40
CA PHE A 15 11.41 2.32 5.71
C PHE A 15 11.59 2.76 7.17
N GLY A 16 10.72 3.62 7.68
CA GLY A 16 10.75 4.02 9.08
C GLY A 16 10.52 2.84 10.04
N GLN A 17 9.81 1.79 9.61
CA GLN A 17 9.67 0.57 10.40
C GLN A 17 10.94 -0.30 10.38
N LEU A 18 11.68 -0.32 9.27
CA LEU A 18 13.00 -0.96 9.20
C LEU A 18 14.00 -0.27 10.12
N GLU A 19 14.04 1.07 10.13
CA GLU A 19 14.91 1.82 11.04
C GLU A 19 14.61 1.55 12.53
N ARG A 20 13.33 1.33 12.88
CA ARG A 20 12.95 0.95 14.26
C ARG A 20 13.43 -0.45 14.61
N LEU A 21 13.32 -1.41 13.70
CA LEU A 21 13.79 -2.78 13.92
C LEU A 21 15.32 -2.84 14.10
N ASP A 22 16.06 -1.98 13.41
CA ASP A 22 17.52 -1.91 13.47
C ASP A 22 18.04 -1.17 14.72
N ASN A 23 17.15 -0.66 15.59
CA ASN A 23 17.56 0.05 16.80
C ASN A 23 18.27 -0.90 17.79
N PRO A 24 19.58 -0.68 18.08
CA PRO A 24 20.35 -1.57 18.94
C PRO A 24 19.97 -1.49 20.42
N ASP A 25 19.23 -0.46 20.83
CA ASP A 25 18.83 -0.23 22.22
C ASP A 25 17.54 -0.95 22.62
N LEU A 26 16.93 -1.71 21.69
CA LEU A 26 15.71 -2.46 21.97
C LEU A 26 15.96 -3.63 22.93
N SER A 27 15.13 -3.74 23.96
CA SER A 27 15.05 -4.96 24.76
C SER A 27 14.48 -6.13 23.95
N PRO A 28 14.70 -7.39 24.37
CA PRO A 28 14.13 -8.55 23.70
C PRO A 28 12.60 -8.50 23.55
N GLU A 29 11.90 -7.98 24.57
CA GLU A 29 10.45 -7.80 24.54
C GLU A 29 10.01 -6.74 23.53
N GLU A 30 10.70 -5.60 23.48
CA GLU A 30 10.41 -4.51 22.52
C GLU A 30 10.72 -4.95 21.09
N LEU A 31 11.84 -5.64 20.87
CA LEU A 31 12.17 -6.21 19.56
C LEU A 31 11.08 -7.16 19.08
N LYS A 32 10.56 -8.03 19.95
CA LYS A 32 9.45 -8.92 19.61
C LYS A 32 8.18 -8.15 19.24
N GLN A 33 7.89 -7.04 19.92
CA GLN A 33 6.75 -6.19 19.59
C GLN A 33 6.94 -5.50 18.23
N GLU A 34 8.12 -4.97 17.95
CA GLU A 34 8.43 -4.32 16.67
C GLU A 34 8.45 -5.33 15.51
N ILE A 35 8.86 -6.58 15.72
CA ILE A 35 8.71 -7.66 14.71
C ILE A 35 7.23 -7.87 14.37
N ASN A 36 6.38 -8.09 15.38
CA ASN A 36 4.95 -8.29 15.16
C ASN A 36 4.29 -7.10 14.45
N ARG A 37 4.70 -5.88 14.83
CA ARG A 37 4.25 -4.64 14.18
C ARG A 37 4.67 -4.59 12.72
N SER A 38 5.92 -4.95 12.43
CA SER A 38 6.47 -4.96 11.07
C SER A 38 5.75 -5.96 10.17
N GLU A 39 5.44 -7.15 10.67
CA GLU A 39 4.64 -8.14 9.95
C GLU A 39 3.23 -7.63 9.64
N ALA A 40 2.56 -7.01 10.61
CA ALA A 40 1.24 -6.43 10.42
C ALA A 40 1.27 -5.29 9.38
N MET A 41 2.27 -4.41 9.46
CA MET A 41 2.47 -3.32 8.50
C MET A 41 2.74 -3.86 7.08
N ALA A 42 3.62 -4.85 6.93
CA ALA A 42 3.91 -5.47 5.65
C ALA A 42 2.66 -6.11 5.03
N LYS A 43 1.82 -6.77 5.84
CA LYS A 43 0.56 -7.36 5.39
C LYS A 43 -0.42 -6.30 4.86
N ILE A 44 -0.59 -5.19 5.60
CA ILE A 44 -1.48 -4.10 5.18
C ILE A 44 -0.93 -3.43 3.91
N ALA A 45 0.37 -3.17 3.86
CA ALA A 45 1.05 -2.62 2.69
C ALA A 45 0.86 -3.49 1.44
N GLY A 46 1.00 -4.81 1.59
CA GLY A 46 0.74 -5.77 0.52
C GLY A 46 -0.68 -5.64 -0.05
N LYS A 47 -1.69 -5.51 0.82
CA LYS A 47 -3.08 -5.30 0.38
C LYS A 47 -3.30 -3.96 -0.31
N ALA A 48 -2.64 -2.90 0.15
CA ALA A 48 -2.68 -1.61 -0.53
C ALA A 48 -2.08 -1.69 -1.95
N ILE A 49 -0.95 -2.39 -2.11
CA ILE A 49 -0.29 -2.60 -3.41
C ILE A 49 -1.17 -3.46 -4.35
N GLU A 50 -1.75 -4.56 -3.85
CA GLU A 50 -2.70 -5.39 -4.62
C GLU A 50 -3.89 -4.57 -5.13
N ASN A 51 -4.43 -3.68 -4.29
CA ASN A 51 -5.52 -2.78 -4.68
C ASN A 51 -5.06 -1.78 -5.76
N ALA A 52 -3.90 -1.15 -5.57
CA ALA A 52 -3.33 -0.23 -6.56
C ALA A 52 -3.08 -0.91 -7.91
N GLN A 53 -2.58 -2.15 -7.91
CA GLN A 53 -2.41 -2.96 -9.12
C GLN A 53 -3.74 -3.27 -9.80
N THR A 54 -4.80 -3.55 -9.03
CA THR A 54 -6.15 -3.78 -9.56
C THR A 54 -6.67 -2.53 -10.29
N VAL A 55 -6.52 -1.36 -9.67
CA VAL A 55 -6.88 -0.06 -10.27
C VAL A 55 -6.08 0.21 -11.55
N ILE A 56 -4.76 -0.01 -11.53
CA ILE A 56 -3.89 0.20 -12.69
C ILE A 56 -4.30 -0.73 -13.84
N LYS A 57 -4.58 -2.01 -13.56
CA LYS A 57 -5.06 -2.96 -14.58
C LYS A 57 -6.37 -2.50 -15.20
N ALA A 58 -7.35 -2.11 -14.39
CA ALA A 58 -8.63 -1.61 -14.88
C ALA A 58 -8.46 -0.37 -15.76
N LYS A 59 -7.66 0.61 -15.33
CA LYS A 59 -7.35 1.82 -16.12
C LYS A 59 -6.66 1.50 -17.45
N ARG A 60 -5.85 0.44 -17.51
CA ARG A 60 -5.24 -0.02 -18.77
C ARG A 60 -6.27 -0.66 -19.70
N LEU A 61 -7.19 -1.46 -19.17
CA LEU A 61 -8.26 -2.08 -19.97
C LEU A 61 -9.20 -1.01 -20.55
N TYR A 62 -9.66 -0.06 -19.74
CA TYR A 62 -10.63 0.96 -20.18
C TYR A 62 -10.16 1.83 -21.34
N ASN A 63 -8.84 1.93 -21.56
CA ASN A 63 -8.23 2.73 -22.60
C ASN A 63 -7.66 1.87 -23.75
N SER A 64 -7.94 0.56 -23.77
CA SER A 64 -7.64 -0.31 -24.91
C SER A 64 -8.60 -0.01 -26.06
N SER A 65 -8.10 -0.05 -27.30
CA SER A 65 -8.91 0.18 -28.50
C SER A 65 -9.99 -0.88 -28.72
N GLU A 66 -9.80 -2.09 -28.18
CA GLU A 66 -10.74 -3.21 -28.32
C GLU A 66 -11.75 -3.28 -27.16
N ASP A 67 -11.39 -2.77 -25.97
CA ASP A 67 -12.17 -2.88 -24.73
C ASP A 67 -12.46 -1.51 -24.10
N TYR A 68 -12.66 -0.47 -24.93
CA TYR A 68 -12.96 0.86 -24.41
C TYR A 68 -14.23 0.83 -23.56
N VAL A 69 -14.11 1.26 -22.30
CA VAL A 69 -15.25 1.38 -21.38
C VAL A 69 -15.49 2.88 -21.09
N PRO A 70 -16.67 3.42 -21.45
CA PRO A 70 -17.01 4.80 -21.14
C PRO A 70 -17.08 5.01 -19.63
N GLU A 71 -16.73 6.20 -19.17
CA GLU A 71 -16.64 6.53 -17.72
C GLU A 71 -17.93 6.23 -16.96
N SER A 72 -19.10 6.39 -17.60
CA SER A 72 -20.41 6.07 -17.02
C SER A 72 -20.62 4.60 -16.66
N GLU A 73 -19.86 3.69 -17.27
CA GLU A 73 -19.97 2.24 -17.09
C GLU A 73 -18.83 1.67 -16.23
N ARG A 74 -17.86 2.50 -15.83
CA ARG A 74 -16.74 2.05 -15.01
C ARG A 74 -17.19 1.79 -13.57
N PRO A 75 -16.75 0.68 -12.93
CA PRO A 75 -17.00 0.41 -11.53
C PRO A 75 -16.38 1.48 -10.64
N LYS A 76 -17.22 2.19 -9.89
CA LYS A 76 -16.80 3.29 -9.00
C LYS A 76 -15.71 2.91 -7.98
N MET A 77 -15.65 1.63 -7.57
CA MET A 77 -14.64 1.16 -6.61
C MET A 77 -13.20 1.20 -7.14
N LEU A 78 -13.00 1.37 -8.46
CA LEU A 78 -11.67 1.41 -9.08
C LEU A 78 -11.24 2.82 -9.50
N GLU A 79 -12.07 3.83 -9.27
CA GLU A 79 -11.83 5.17 -9.82
C GLU A 79 -11.01 6.10 -8.91
N GLY A 80 -10.90 5.78 -7.60
CA GLY A 80 -10.01 6.47 -6.65
C GLY A 80 -10.52 7.82 -6.18
#